data_AF-A0A377A595-F1
#
_entry.id   AF-A0A377A595-F1
#
_cell.length_a   1.000
_cell.length_b   1.000
_cell.length_c   1.000
_cell.angle_alpha   90.00
_cell.angle_beta   90.00
_cell.angle_gamma   90.00
#
_symmetry.space_group_name_H-M   'P 1'
#
loop_
_entity.id
_entity.type
_entity.pdbx_description
1 polymer ?
#
loop_
_entity_poly.entity_id
_entity_poly.type
_entity_poly.pdbx_seq_one_letter_code
_entity_poly.pdbx_strand_id
1 'polypeptide(L)'
;MIKTKATGRLIYPSYAAVRTAIRKVRPDLPEGQSIHVLRHTFATHFMINGGNIITLQRILGHSTIQQTMTYAHFAPDYLQDAVRFNPVAELSRYCP
;
A
#
# COMPACT_ATOMS: atom_id res chain seq x y z
N MET A 1 -16.14 -5.53 16.34
CA MET A 1 -16.90 -4.27 16.43
C MET A 1 -18.36 -4.57 16.08
N ILE A 2 -19.20 -4.82 17.09
CA ILE A 2 -20.59 -5.25 16.90
C ILE A 2 -21.47 -3.98 16.83
N LYS A 3 -22.21 -3.78 15.74
CA LYS A 3 -23.14 -2.64 15.61
C LYS A 3 -24.33 -2.83 16.54
N THR A 4 -24.55 -1.88 17.44
CA THR A 4 -25.66 -1.87 18.42
C THR A 4 -26.85 -1.00 18.00
N LYS A 5 -26.78 -0.30 16.85
CA LYS A 5 -27.90 0.48 16.28
C LYS A 5 -27.95 0.34 14.75
N ALA A 6 -29.14 0.48 14.17
CA ALA A 6 -29.36 0.60 12.74
C ALA A 6 -28.79 1.93 12.24
N THR A 7 -27.48 1.99 12.00
CA THR A 7 -26.88 3.12 11.30
C THR A 7 -27.38 3.07 9.86
N GLY A 8 -28.08 4.10 9.40
CA GLY A 8 -28.34 4.28 7.96
C GLY A 8 -27.03 4.29 7.15
N ARG A 9 -27.13 4.42 5.83
CA ARG A 9 -25.92 4.62 5.00
C ARG A 9 -25.20 5.89 5.50
N LEU A 10 -24.07 5.71 6.19
CA LEU A 10 -23.23 6.79 6.74
C LEU A 10 -22.62 7.67 5.63
N ILE A 11 -22.60 7.16 4.40
CA ILE A 11 -22.11 7.84 3.21
C ILE A 11 -23.04 7.46 2.06
N TYR A 12 -23.49 8.43 1.27
CA TYR A 12 -23.99 8.19 -0.08
C TYR A 12 -22.79 8.32 -1.03
N PRO A 13 -22.16 7.20 -1.46
CA PRO A 13 -21.00 7.27 -2.34
C PRO A 13 -21.45 7.73 -3.73
N SER A 14 -21.39 9.04 -3.98
CA SER A 14 -21.53 9.60 -5.32
C SER A 14 -20.16 9.65 -5.97
N TYR A 15 -19.97 8.82 -7.00
CA TYR A 15 -18.76 8.86 -7.81
C TYR A 15 -18.50 10.27 -8.37
N ALA A 16 -19.55 10.99 -8.77
CA ALA A 16 -19.42 12.36 -9.27
C ALA A 16 -18.85 13.30 -8.20
N ALA A 17 -19.32 13.20 -6.95
CA ALA A 17 -18.82 14.02 -5.85
C ALA A 17 -17.35 13.69 -5.54
N VAL A 18 -17.01 12.40 -5.43
CA VAL A 18 -15.63 11.94 -5.16
C VAL A 18 -14.68 12.35 -6.30
N ARG A 19 -15.06 12.14 -7.56
CA ARG A 19 -14.27 12.55 -8.73
C ARG A 19 -14.04 14.06 -8.75
N THR A 20 -15.07 14.85 -8.45
CA THR A 20 -14.96 16.31 -8.42
C THR A 20 -14.01 16.76 -7.31
N ALA A 21 -14.11 16.17 -6.12
CA ALA A 21 -13.23 16.46 -5.00
C ALA A 21 -11.76 16.09 -5.32
N ILE A 22 -11.53 14.91 -5.89
CA ILE A 22 -10.19 14.47 -6.32
C ILE A 22 -9.61 15.42 -7.36
N ARG A 23 -10.36 15.79 -8.40
CA ARG A 23 -9.88 16.71 -9.45
C ARG A 23 -9.60 18.12 -8.93
N LYS A 24 -10.28 18.58 -7.88
CA LYS A 24 -9.96 19.86 -7.22
C LYS A 24 -8.59 19.83 -6.55
N VAL A 25 -8.20 18.70 -5.96
CA VAL A 25 -6.91 18.55 -5.26
C VAL A 25 -5.78 18.16 -6.22
N ARG A 26 -6.09 17.36 -7.24
CA ARG A 26 -5.16 16.86 -8.27
C ARG A 26 -5.72 17.12 -9.67
N PRO A 27 -5.60 18.35 -10.17
CA PRO A 27 -6.12 18.73 -11.50
C PRO A 27 -5.34 18.08 -12.64
N ASP A 28 -4.09 17.68 -12.39
CA ASP A 28 -3.17 16.99 -13.30
C ASP A 28 -3.44 15.48 -13.43
N LEU A 29 -4.42 14.95 -12.69
CA LEU A 29 -4.71 13.51 -12.69
C LEU A 29 -5.21 13.05 -14.08
N PRO A 30 -4.61 12.00 -14.68
CA PRO A 30 -5.05 11.49 -15.97
C PRO A 30 -6.53 11.08 -15.99
N GLU A 31 -7.14 11.16 -17.16
CA GLU A 31 -8.54 10.77 -17.33
C GLU A 31 -8.76 9.29 -16.94
N GLY A 32 -9.89 9.01 -16.30
CA GLY A 32 -10.23 7.67 -15.80
C GLY A 32 -9.52 7.25 -14.51
N GLN A 33 -8.49 7.95 -14.03
CA GLN A 33 -7.72 7.50 -12.86
C GLN A 33 -8.37 7.80 -11.50
N SER A 34 -9.44 8.59 -11.44
CA SER A 34 -10.08 8.95 -10.17
C SER A 34 -10.63 7.74 -9.39
N ILE A 35 -10.95 6.62 -10.06
CA ILE A 35 -11.38 5.38 -9.39
C ILE A 35 -10.21 4.60 -8.76
N HIS A 36 -8.99 4.81 -9.24
CA HIS A 36 -7.79 4.07 -8.82
C HIS A 36 -6.84 4.90 -7.97
N VAL A 37 -6.92 6.23 -8.00
CA VAL A 37 -5.95 7.10 -7.32
C VAL A 37 -5.82 6.77 -5.84
N LEU A 38 -6.92 6.52 -5.12
CA LEU A 38 -6.86 6.18 -3.70
C LEU A 38 -6.21 4.81 -3.46
N ARG A 39 -6.41 3.84 -4.36
CA ARG A 39 -5.72 2.54 -4.32
C ARG A 39 -4.22 2.72 -4.51
N HIS A 40 -3.81 3.54 -5.47
CA HIS A 40 -2.40 3.87 -5.71
C HIS A 40 -1.79 4.62 -4.52
N THR A 41 -2.50 5.59 -3.94
CA THR A 41 -2.06 6.30 -2.73
C THR A 41 -1.84 5.34 -1.57
N PHE A 42 -2.81 4.46 -1.30
CA PHE A 42 -2.67 3.44 -0.26
C PHE A 42 -1.45 2.54 -0.51
N ALA A 43 -1.32 1.97 -1.70
CA ALA A 43 -0.24 1.05 -2.03
C ALA A 43 1.15 1.71 -1.94
N THR A 44 1.25 2.95 -2.41
CA THR A 44 2.48 3.76 -2.32
C THR A 44 2.87 3.98 -0.87
N HIS A 45 1.96 4.51 -0.04
CA HIS A 45 2.26 4.74 1.38
C HIS A 45 2.50 3.45 2.17
N PHE A 46 1.85 2.35 1.81
CA PHE A 46 2.10 1.05 2.42
C PHE A 46 3.56 0.62 2.20
N MET A 47 4.10 0.79 0.98
CA MET A 47 5.50 0.47 0.69
C MET A 47 6.48 1.46 1.34
N ILE A 48 6.18 2.77 1.32
CA ILE A 48 7.00 3.81 2.00
C ILE A 48 7.16 3.48 3.49
N ASN A 49 6.11 2.98 4.13
CA ASN A 49 6.12 2.61 5.54
C ASN A 49 6.79 1.24 5.81
N GLY A 50 7.47 0.66 4.83
CA GLY A 50 8.18 -0.62 4.97
C GLY A 50 7.30 -1.85 4.93
N GLY A 51 6.12 -1.74 4.32
CA GLY A 51 5.21 -2.88 4.13
C GLY A 51 5.81 -3.97 3.23
N ASN A 52 5.45 -5.22 3.51
CA ASN A 52 5.89 -6.36 2.70
C ASN A 52 5.14 -6.41 1.35
N ILE A 53 5.86 -6.47 0.23
CA ILE A 53 5.28 -6.43 -1.12
C ILE A 53 4.36 -7.63 -1.45
N ILE A 54 4.61 -8.79 -0.86
CA ILE A 54 3.77 -10.00 -1.02
C ILE A 54 2.45 -9.79 -0.27
N THR A 55 2.51 -9.15 0.90
CA THR A 55 1.31 -8.76 1.65
C THR A 55 0.49 -7.74 0.84
N LEU A 56 1.15 -6.73 0.26
CA LEU A 56 0.48 -5.76 -0.59
C LEU A 56 -0.21 -6.42 -1.79
N GLN A 57 0.43 -7.38 -2.45
CA GLN A 57 -0.17 -8.14 -3.56
C GLN A 57 -1.50 -8.77 -3.15
N ARG A 58 -1.55 -9.41 -1.96
CA ARG A 58 -2.75 -10.05 -1.42
C ARG A 58 -3.83 -9.03 -1.05
N ILE A 59 -3.46 -7.92 -0.42
CA ILE A 59 -4.40 -6.82 -0.08
C ILE A 59 -5.05 -6.25 -1.35
N LEU A 60 -4.25 -6.08 -2.40
CA LEU A 60 -4.70 -5.53 -3.68
C LEU A 60 -5.45 -6.54 -4.56
N GLY A 61 -5.40 -7.84 -4.22
CA GLY A 61 -5.99 -8.92 -5.01
C GLY A 61 -5.32 -9.09 -6.38
N HIS A 62 -4.02 -8.81 -6.49
CA HIS A 62 -3.26 -8.98 -7.73
C HIS A 62 -2.96 -10.46 -7.99
N SER A 63 -3.28 -10.93 -9.18
CA SER A 63 -3.05 -12.32 -9.59
C SER A 63 -1.57 -12.64 -9.75
N THR A 64 -0.76 -11.65 -10.12
CA THR A 64 0.68 -11.79 -10.30
C THR A 64 1.45 -10.73 -9.52
N ILE A 65 2.68 -11.05 -9.11
CA ILE A 65 3.51 -10.11 -8.37
C ILE A 65 3.91 -8.91 -9.23
N GLN A 66 4.04 -9.09 -10.55
CA GLN A 66 4.43 -8.07 -11.52
C GLN A 66 3.48 -6.86 -11.49
N GLN A 67 2.18 -7.08 -11.25
CA GLN A 67 1.21 -5.97 -11.07
C GLN A 67 1.57 -5.10 -9.87
N THR A 68 2.05 -5.71 -8.79
CA THR A 68 2.43 -5.04 -7.53
C THR A 68 3.83 -4.43 -7.60
N MET A 69 4.72 -4.95 -8.46
CA MET A 69 6.09 -4.44 -8.61
C MET A 69 6.17 -2.96 -9.01
N THR A 70 5.09 -2.41 -9.59
CA THR A 70 4.94 -0.96 -9.82
C THR A 70 5.23 -0.12 -8.57
N TYR A 71 5.00 -0.65 -7.37
CA TYR A 71 5.23 0.06 -6.10
C TYR A 71 6.57 -0.27 -5.41
N ALA A 72 7.36 -1.19 -5.96
CA ALA A 72 8.56 -1.71 -5.28
C ALA A 72 9.59 -0.62 -4.97
N HIS A 73 9.74 0.36 -5.87
CA HIS A 73 10.69 1.47 -5.73
C HIS A 73 10.35 2.44 -4.59
N PHE A 74 9.17 2.33 -3.98
CA PHE A 74 8.81 3.09 -2.79
C PHE A 74 9.23 2.40 -1.48
N ALA A 75 9.68 1.15 -1.52
CA ALA A 75 10.20 0.49 -0.33
C ALA A 75 11.47 1.22 0.16
N PRO A 76 11.65 1.37 1.48
CA PRO A 76 12.90 1.90 2.01
C PRO A 76 14.05 0.92 1.73
N ASP A 77 15.28 1.42 1.78
CA ASP A 77 16.46 0.60 1.54
C ASP A 77 16.74 -0.33 2.73
N TYR A 78 17.06 -1.59 2.43
CA TYR A 78 17.29 -2.67 3.39
C TYR A 78 18.63 -3.36 3.17
N LEU A 79 19.63 -2.72 2.55
CA LEU A 79 20.94 -3.36 2.32
C LEU A 79 21.56 -3.98 3.59
N GLN A 80 21.35 -3.38 4.76
CA GLN A 80 21.84 -3.90 6.05
C GLN A 80 21.08 -5.15 6.54
N ASP A 81 19.89 -5.41 6.03
CA ASP A 81 19.08 -6.56 6.40
C ASP A 81 19.74 -7.88 5.97
N ALA A 82 20.55 -7.87 4.92
CA ALA A 82 21.36 -9.04 4.54
C ALA A 82 22.34 -9.43 5.65
N VAL A 83 22.95 -8.46 6.34
CA VAL A 83 23.85 -8.72 7.48
C VAL A 83 23.05 -9.13 8.72
N ARG A 84 21.84 -8.60 8.88
CA ARG A 84 20.99 -8.89 10.05
C ARG A 84 20.30 -10.25 10.00
N PHE A 85 19.80 -10.67 8.83
CA PHE A 85 18.95 -11.85 8.67
C PHE A 85 19.63 -13.02 7.95
N ASN A 86 20.94 -12.96 7.72
CA ASN A 86 21.68 -14.13 7.23
C ASN A 86 21.76 -15.23 8.33
N PRO A 87 21.88 -16.51 7.93
CA PRO A 87 21.88 -17.63 8.87
C PRO A 87 23.10 -17.71 9.80
N VAL A 88 24.15 -16.91 9.56
CA VAL A 88 25.39 -16.93 10.35
C VAL A 88 25.52 -15.73 11.30
N ALA A 89 24.51 -14.85 11.34
CA ALA A 89 24.53 -13.64 12.15
C ALA A 89 24.73 -13.93 13.65
N GLU A 90 24.22 -15.07 14.14
CA GLU A 90 24.39 -15.49 15.54
C GLU A 90 25.70 -16.23 15.80
N LEU A 91 26.32 -16.86 14.79
CA LEU A 91 27.59 -17.59 14.94
C LEU A 91 28.74 -16.64 15.29
N SER A 92 28.70 -15.40 14.81
CA SER A 92 29.66 -14.35 15.17
C SER A 92 29.68 -14.03 16.67
N ARG A 93 28.58 -14.26 17.40
CA ARG A 93 28.50 -14.02 18.85
C ARG A 93 29.12 -15.13 19.71
N TYR A 94 29.45 -16.28 19.11
CA TYR A 94 29.98 -17.45 19.82
C TYR A 94 31.50 -17.62 19.70
N CYS A 95 32.19 -16.75 18.94
CA CYS A 95 33.66 -16.73 18.91
C CYS A 95 34.17 -15.53 19.72
N PRO A 96 34.88 -15.74 20.84
CA PRO A 96 35.51 -14.66 21.61
C PRO A 96 36.68 -14.00 20.87
#